data_AF-W7KRR7-F1
#
_entry.id   AF-W7KRR7-F1
#
_cell.length_a   1.000
_cell.length_b   1.000
_cell.length_c   1.000
_cell.angle_alpha   90.00
_cell.angle_beta   90.00
_cell.angle_gamma   90.00
#
_symmetry.space_group_name_H-M   'P 1'
#
loop_
_entity.id
_entity.type
_entity.pdbx_description
1 polymer ?
#
loop_
_entity_poly.entity_id
_entity_poly.type
_entity_poly.pdbx_seq_one_letter_code
_entity_poly.pdbx_strand_id
1 'polypeptide(L)'
;MSDKQLLYSFKKGYSPKDGANDTIVLHHHEQKVEGPIIEMPSRYHDLGNKRQHPFGNSGGVCSGEARLEFNNWRKEYWKARYANEMIKRGIIE
;
A
#
# COMPACT_ATOMS: atom_id res chain seq x y z
N MET A 1 -15.04 -7.84 2.34
CA MET A 1 -14.02 -8.85 2.70
C MET A 1 -14.50 -9.64 3.90
N SER A 2 -14.55 -10.97 3.80
CA SER A 2 -14.90 -11.85 4.94
C SER A 2 -13.76 -11.97 5.94
N ASP A 3 -14.04 -12.44 7.16
CA ASP A 3 -13.03 -12.57 8.21
C ASP A 3 -11.93 -13.58 7.86
N LYS A 4 -12.26 -14.64 7.12
CA LYS A 4 -11.27 -15.58 6.58
C LYS A 4 -10.31 -14.89 5.60
N GLN A 5 -10.84 -14.04 4.72
CA GLN A 5 -10.02 -13.28 3.77
C GLN A 5 -9.17 -12.23 4.49
N LEU A 6 -9.73 -11.60 5.54
CA LEU A 6 -9.03 -10.63 6.38
C LEU A 6 -7.84 -11.28 7.08
N LEU A 7 -8.05 -12.41 7.76
CA LEU A 7 -6.99 -13.16 8.43
C LEU A 7 -5.92 -13.68 7.46
N TYR A 8 -6.32 -14.16 6.28
CA TYR A 8 -5.38 -14.57 5.24
C TYR A 8 -4.50 -13.39 4.79
N SER A 9 -5.12 -12.24 4.51
CA SER A 9 -4.41 -11.04 4.05
C SER A 9 -3.49 -10.47 5.13
N PHE A 10 -3.91 -10.52 6.39
CA PHE A 10 -3.07 -10.23 7.56
C PHE A 10 -1.85 -11.14 7.60
N LYS A 11 -2.01 -12.46 7.58
CA LYS A 11 -0.87 -13.39 7.64
C LYS A 11 0.14 -13.19 6.51
N LYS A 12 -0.32 -12.74 5.34
CA LYS A 12 0.52 -12.53 4.16
C LYS A 12 1.07 -11.11 4.00
N GLY A 13 0.46 -10.11 4.64
CA GLY A 13 0.80 -8.69 4.43
C GLY A 13 0.50 -8.21 3.00
N TYR A 14 -0.57 -8.71 2.39
CA TYR A 14 -0.94 -8.37 1.01
C TYR A 14 -1.71 -7.05 0.93
N SER A 15 -1.48 -6.31 -0.15
CA SER A 15 -2.32 -5.17 -0.50
C SER A 15 -3.79 -5.58 -0.61
N PRO A 16 -4.73 -4.80 -0.04
CA PRO A 16 -6.15 -5.09 -0.16
C PRO A 16 -6.64 -4.83 -1.58
N LYS A 17 -7.85 -5.33 -1.86
CA LYS A 17 -8.62 -5.02 -3.05
C LYS A 17 -9.74 -4.06 -2.71
N ASP A 18 -10.02 -3.12 -3.60
CA ASP A 18 -11.20 -2.25 -3.48
C ASP A 18 -12.49 -2.95 -3.95
N GLY A 19 -13.61 -2.24 -3.93
CA GLY A 19 -14.91 -2.76 -4.37
C GLY A 19 -14.97 -3.14 -5.85
N ALA A 20 -14.05 -2.64 -6.67
CA ALA A 20 -13.90 -2.98 -8.09
C ALA A 20 -12.86 -4.09 -8.34
N ASN A 21 -12.38 -4.76 -7.28
CA ASN A 21 -11.33 -5.78 -7.32
C ASN A 21 -9.94 -5.27 -7.79
N ASP A 22 -9.71 -3.96 -7.72
CA ASP A 22 -8.44 -3.35 -8.02
C ASP A 22 -7.54 -3.33 -6.79
N THR A 23 -6.23 -3.45 -7.00
CA THR A 23 -5.26 -3.45 -5.89
C THR A 23 -5.12 -2.05 -5.31
N ILE A 24 -5.23 -1.90 -4.00
CA ILE A 24 -4.79 -0.68 -3.32
C ILE A 24 -3.26 -0.71 -3.20
N VAL A 25 -2.62 0.28 -3.81
CA VAL A 25 -1.17 0.50 -3.77
C VAL A 25 -0.82 1.61 -2.79
N LEU A 26 0.45 1.61 -2.36
CA LEU A 26 1.03 2.68 -1.56
C LEU A 26 1.86 3.57 -2.50
N HIS A 27 1.45 4.82 -2.63
CA HIS A 27 2.10 5.81 -3.46
C HIS A 27 2.87 6.83 -2.60
N HIS A 28 4.13 7.07 -2.96
CA HIS A 28 4.93 8.15 -2.38
C HIS A 28 4.47 9.48 -2.98
N HIS A 29 3.94 10.38 -2.14
CA HIS A 29 3.50 11.69 -2.62
C HIS A 29 4.66 12.45 -3.29
N GLU A 30 4.42 12.97 -4.50
CA GLU A 30 5.41 13.71 -5.31
C GLU A 30 6.72 12.95 -5.57
N GLN A 31 6.72 11.62 -5.45
CA GLN A 31 7.94 10.80 -5.54
C GLN A 31 9.02 11.18 -4.51
N LYS A 32 8.64 11.47 -3.26
CA LYS A 32 9.57 11.67 -2.12
C LYS A 32 9.51 10.49 -1.14
N VAL A 33 10.65 10.04 -0.60
CA VAL A 33 10.67 8.96 0.41
C VAL A 33 10.05 9.49 1.69
N GLU A 34 10.37 10.73 2.03
CA GLU A 34 9.80 11.41 3.18
C GLU A 34 8.38 11.90 2.89
N GLY A 35 7.56 11.90 3.94
CA GLY A 35 6.22 12.47 3.91
C GLY A 35 5.12 11.42 3.77
N PRO A 36 3.92 11.85 3.35
CA PRO A 36 2.75 10.99 3.37
C PRO A 36 2.82 9.88 2.32
N ILE A 37 2.39 8.69 2.73
CA ILE A 37 2.08 7.59 1.84
C ILE A 37 0.59 7.58 1.57
N ILE A 38 0.21 7.56 0.30
CA ILE A 38 -1.17 7.59 -0.15
C ILE A 38 -1.62 6.16 -0.51
N GLU A 39 -2.66 5.67 0.17
CA GLU A 39 -3.39 4.48 -0.26
C GLU A 39 -4.29 4.85 -1.44
N MET A 40 -4.09 4.22 -2.60
CA MET A 40 -4.94 4.46 -3.77
C MET A 40 -5.15 3.22 -4.62
N PRO A 41 -6.28 3.07 -5.32
CA PRO A 41 -6.44 2.02 -6.32
C PRO A 41 -5.40 2.13 -7.44
N SER A 42 -4.85 0.99 -7.85
CA SER A 42 -3.78 0.91 -8.85
C SER A 42 -4.17 1.53 -10.19
N ARG A 43 -5.45 1.46 -10.58
CA ARG A 43 -5.95 2.10 -11.82
C ARG A 43 -5.81 3.62 -11.83
N TYR A 44 -5.63 4.25 -10.66
CA TYR A 44 -5.42 5.69 -10.54
C TYR A 44 -3.95 6.07 -10.32
N HIS A 45 -3.05 5.08 -10.22
CA HIS A 45 -1.61 5.29 -10.17
C HIS A 45 -1.08 5.43 -11.59
N ASP A 46 -0.89 6.67 -12.03
CA ASP A 46 -0.55 6.99 -13.41
C ASP A 46 0.82 7.68 -13.49
N LEU A 47 1.77 6.98 -14.08
CA LEU A 47 3.13 7.43 -14.35
C LEU A 47 3.22 8.69 -15.22
N GLY A 48 2.21 8.96 -16.05
CA GLY A 48 2.10 10.19 -16.85
C GLY A 48 1.55 11.40 -16.07
N ASN A 49 0.99 11.18 -14.88
CA ASN A 49 0.38 12.24 -14.09
C ASN A 49 1.44 13.03 -13.32
N LYS A 50 1.77 14.23 -13.80
CA LYS A 50 2.78 15.12 -13.19
C LYS A 50 2.49 15.56 -11.76
N ARG A 51 1.25 15.43 -11.26
CA ARG A 51 0.93 15.70 -9.84
C ARG A 51 1.34 14.53 -8.94
N GLN A 52 1.30 13.31 -9.45
CA GLN A 52 1.76 12.10 -8.75
C GLN A 52 3.26 11.87 -8.97
N HIS A 53 3.70 12.07 -10.21
CA HIS A 53 5.05 11.83 -10.68
C HIS A 53 5.66 13.10 -11.31
N PRO A 54 5.99 14.13 -10.50
CA PRO A 54 6.56 15.38 -11.00
C PRO A 54 7.91 15.19 -11.71
N PHE A 55 8.64 14.12 -11.40
CA PHE A 55 9.94 13.77 -12.00
C PHE A 55 9.82 12.67 -13.08
N GLY A 56 8.60 12.30 -13.48
CA GLY A 56 8.33 11.26 -14.48
C GLY A 56 8.80 9.88 -14.04
N ASN A 57 9.19 9.04 -15.00
CA ASN A 57 9.56 7.63 -14.78
C ASN A 57 11.05 7.41 -14.47
N SER A 58 11.85 8.47 -14.48
CA SER A 58 13.31 8.42 -14.55
C SER A 58 14.00 8.21 -13.20
N GLY A 59 13.27 8.12 -12.09
CA GLY A 59 13.90 8.06 -10.78
C GLY A 59 12.90 8.21 -9.64
N GLY A 60 11.87 7.36 -9.63
CA GLY A 60 11.01 7.26 -8.47
C GLY A 60 11.78 6.68 -7.29
N VAL A 61 11.75 7.39 -6.17
CA VAL A 61 12.11 6.94 -4.83
C VAL A 61 11.96 5.43 -4.58
N CYS A 62 12.89 4.91 -3.76
CA CYS A 62 13.05 3.49 -3.46
C CYS A 62 13.52 2.64 -4.66
N SER A 63 14.74 2.88 -5.15
CA SER A 63 15.50 1.95 -6.02
C SER A 63 16.50 1.13 -5.20
N GLY A 64 17.00 0.01 -5.73
CA GLY A 64 18.02 -0.80 -5.06
C GLY A 64 17.59 -1.29 -3.67
N GLU A 65 18.43 -1.10 -2.66
CA GLU A 65 18.15 -1.51 -1.26
C GLU A 65 16.92 -0.80 -0.68
N ALA A 66 16.75 0.50 -0.94
CA ALA A 66 15.59 1.24 -0.50
C ALA A 66 14.27 0.65 -1.06
N ARG A 67 14.31 0.01 -2.25
CA ARG A 67 13.15 -0.74 -2.77
C ARG A 67 12.81 -1.94 -1.90
N LEU A 68 13.81 -2.68 -1.44
CA LEU A 68 13.64 -3.85 -0.61
C LEU A 68 13.11 -3.45 0.77
N GLU A 69 13.68 -2.41 1.36
CA GLU A 69 13.21 -1.84 2.63
C GLU A 69 11.75 -1.41 2.55
N PHE A 70 11.38 -0.64 1.52
CA PHE A 70 9.99 -0.25 1.30
C PHE A 70 9.06 -1.45 1.10
N ASN A 71 9.49 -2.48 0.38
CA ASN A 71 8.69 -3.69 0.18
C ASN A 71 8.46 -4.46 1.47
N ASN A 72 9.45 -4.49 2.37
CA ASN A 72 9.32 -5.09 3.69
C ASN A 72 8.40 -4.25 4.57
N TRP A 73 8.65 -2.95 4.66
CA TRP A 73 7.82 -2.02 5.41
C TRP A 73 6.35 -2.06 4.95
N ARG A 74 6.09 -2.09 3.63
CA ARG A 74 4.74 -2.18 3.05
C ARG A 74 3.98 -3.41 3.54
N LYS A 75 4.65 -4.56 3.71
CA LYS A 75 4.00 -5.77 4.24
C LYS A 75 3.55 -5.54 5.68
N GLU A 76 4.42 -4.97 6.51
CA GLU A 76 4.11 -4.68 7.91
C GLU A 76 3.03 -3.60 8.05
N TYR A 77 3.05 -2.58 7.18
CA TYR A 77 1.99 -1.59 7.07
C TYR A 77 0.62 -2.24 6.84
N TRP A 78 0.52 -3.13 5.85
CA TRP A 78 -0.76 -3.80 5.58
C TRP A 78 -1.18 -4.75 6.70
N LYS A 79 -0.24 -5.44 7.34
CA LYS A 79 -0.55 -6.23 8.55
C LYS A 79 -1.16 -5.37 9.64
N ALA A 80 -0.57 -4.21 9.93
CA ALA A 80 -1.11 -3.28 10.93
C ALA A 80 -2.52 -2.78 10.54
N ARG A 81 -2.75 -2.45 9.25
CA ARG A 81 -4.08 -2.05 8.76
C ARG A 81 -5.12 -3.15 8.96
N TYR A 82 -4.79 -4.40 8.67
CA TYR A 82 -5.69 -5.52 8.91
C TYR A 82 -5.88 -5.82 10.39
N ALA A 83 -4.86 -5.68 11.23
CA ALA A 83 -5.00 -5.82 12.68
C ALA A 83 -6.02 -4.82 13.23
N ASN A 84 -5.91 -3.55 12.83
CA ASN A 84 -6.87 -2.52 13.21
C ASN A 84 -8.31 -2.86 12.76
N GLU A 85 -8.47 -3.43 11.57
CA GLU A 85 -9.78 -3.86 11.08
C GLU A 85 -10.31 -5.08 11.87
N MET A 86 -9.44 -6.03 12.24
CA MET A 86 -9.81 -7.18 13.08
C MET A 86 -10.24 -6.75 14.48
N ILE A 87 -9.53 -5.79 15.09
CA ILE A 87 -9.90 -5.19 16.39
C ILE A 87 -11.27 -4.51 16.29
N LYS A 88 -11.49 -3.69 15.25
CA LYS A 88 -12.79 -3.02 15.02
C LYS A 88 -13.95 -4.00 14.88
N ARG A 89 -13.69 -5.20 14.36
CA ARG A 89 -14.68 -6.27 14.21
C ARG A 89 -14.81 -7.18 15.43
N GLY A 90 -13.99 -6.98 16.48
CA GLY A 90 -13.97 -7.86 17.66
C GLY A 90 -13.44 -9.26 17.38
N ILE A 91 -12.58 -9.43 16.36
CA ILE A 91 -11.96 -10.71 16.02
C ILE A 91 -10.73 -10.98 16.89
N ILE A 92 -10.00 -9.91 17.24
CA ILE A 92 -8.86 -9.88 18.15
C ILE A 92 -8.98 -8.65 19.06
N GLU A 93 -8.18 -8.60 20.12
CA GLU A 93 -8.09 -7.48 21.08
C GLU A 93 -6.80 -6.66 20.87
#